data_AF-A0A849SFE6-F1
#
_entry.id   AF-A0A849SFE6-F1
#
_cell.length_a   1.000
_cell.length_b   1.000
_cell.length_c   1.000
_cell.angle_alpha   90.00
_cell.angle_beta   90.00
_cell.angle_gamma   90.00
#
_symmetry.space_group_name_H-M   'P 1'
#
loop_
_entity.id
_entity.type
_entity.pdbx_description
1 polymer ?
#
loop_
_entity_poly.entity_id
_entity_poly.type
_entity_poly.pdbx_seq_one_letter_code
_entity_poly.pdbx_strand_id
1 'polypeptide(L)'
;MKIIILLFSSLLAACVSTDSLQSNGDFGDHYVVTGKNYAQIWQAATVAMSTDMDIVESHKPSGIIKSKVVNGTAGKVVGFFIQPTDETAPSYKINIVSKKPFQSSNFDKDGEPSVWEDFKNALK
;
A
#
# COMPACT_ATOMS: atom_id res chain seq x y z
N MET A 1 41.26 -38.51 -0.07
CA MET A 1 40.70 -37.20 0.31
C MET A 1 40.50 -36.36 -0.95
N LYS A 2 39.26 -36.03 -1.32
CA LYS A 2 38.94 -35.22 -2.50
C LYS A 2 38.06 -34.06 -2.00
N ILE A 3 38.62 -32.86 -1.98
CA ILE A 3 37.97 -31.64 -1.50
C ILE A 3 37.13 -31.08 -2.66
N ILE A 4 35.80 -31.11 -2.51
CA ILE A 4 34.85 -30.48 -3.43
C ILE A 4 34.57 -29.09 -2.88
N ILE A 5 35.06 -28.06 -3.57
CA ILE A 5 34.77 -26.65 -3.25
C ILE A 5 33.54 -26.27 -4.07
N LEU A 6 32.37 -26.26 -3.42
CA LEU A 6 31.14 -25.71 -3.98
C LEU A 6 31.17 -24.19 -3.82
N LEU A 7 31.48 -23.49 -4.92
CA LEU A 7 31.41 -22.04 -5.02
C LEU A 7 29.94 -21.62 -5.19
N PHE A 8 29.22 -21.49 -4.08
CA PHE A 8 27.87 -20.92 -4.04
C PHE A 8 27.97 -19.40 -4.28
N SER A 9 27.87 -19.00 -5.56
CA SER A 9 27.74 -17.59 -5.94
C SER A 9 26.31 -17.14 -5.67
N SER A 10 26.07 -16.62 -4.47
CA SER A 10 24.84 -15.92 -4.12
C SER A 10 24.75 -14.63 -4.92
N LEU A 11 23.99 -14.67 -6.03
CA LEU A 11 23.51 -13.50 -6.74
C LEU A 11 22.68 -12.66 -5.75
N LEU A 12 23.24 -11.55 -5.27
CA LEU A 12 22.50 -10.51 -4.58
C LEU A 12 21.51 -9.91 -5.58
N ALA A 13 20.28 -10.44 -5.61
CA ALA A 13 19.15 -9.70 -6.11
C ALA A 13 19.04 -8.44 -5.25
N ALA A 14 19.33 -7.28 -5.82
CA ALA A 14 19.05 -6.01 -5.17
C ALA A 14 17.52 -5.91 -4.99
N CYS A 15 17.03 -6.32 -3.82
CA CYS A 15 15.69 -5.98 -3.37
C CYS A 15 15.60 -4.46 -3.39
N VAL A 16 14.86 -3.90 -4.35
CA VAL A 16 14.45 -2.51 -4.27
C VAL A 16 13.57 -2.42 -3.03
N SER A 17 14.07 -1.78 -1.97
CA SER A 17 13.33 -1.76 -0.72
C SER A 17 12.08 -0.89 -0.88
N THR A 18 10.92 -1.50 -0.71
CA THR A 18 9.63 -0.84 -0.58
C THR A 18 9.42 -0.26 0.83
N ASP A 19 10.45 -0.25 1.70
CA ASP A 19 10.38 0.14 3.13
C ASP A 19 9.92 1.57 3.40
N SER A 20 9.92 2.46 2.42
CA SER A 20 9.79 3.89 2.71
C SER A 20 8.35 4.43 2.78
N LEU A 21 7.32 3.59 2.66
CA LEU A 21 5.92 4.01 2.76
C LEU A 21 5.24 3.41 3.98
N GLN A 22 5.35 4.13 5.09
CA GLN A 22 4.63 3.86 6.33
C GLN A 22 3.53 4.88 6.53
N SER A 23 2.39 4.44 7.07
CA SER A 23 1.42 5.33 7.68
C SER A 23 2.00 5.84 8.99
N ASN A 24 2.64 7.00 8.94
CA ASN A 24 3.16 7.67 10.12
C ASN A 24 2.13 8.63 10.73
N GLY A 25 0.86 8.52 10.37
CA GLY A 25 -0.25 9.29 10.94
C GLY A 25 -0.31 10.78 10.58
N ASP A 26 0.82 11.38 10.18
CA ASP A 26 0.95 12.82 9.98
C ASP A 26 0.85 13.26 8.51
N PHE A 27 0.74 12.32 7.57
CA PHE A 27 0.78 12.61 6.13
C PHE A 27 -0.19 11.73 5.32
N GLY A 28 -0.61 12.25 4.17
CA GLY A 28 -1.62 11.64 3.29
C GLY A 28 -3.05 12.10 3.60
N ASP A 29 -4.01 11.55 2.87
CA ASP A 29 -5.43 11.81 3.10
C ASP A 29 -6.00 10.84 4.13
N HIS A 30 -6.81 11.35 5.05
CA HIS A 30 -7.44 10.58 6.12
C HIS A 30 -8.95 10.61 5.99
N TYR A 31 -9.57 9.43 6.04
CA TYR A 31 -11.01 9.25 5.94
C TYR A 31 -11.52 8.34 7.05
N VAL A 32 -12.81 8.47 7.36
CA VAL A 32 -13.51 7.60 8.30
C VAL A 32 -14.67 6.94 7.55
N VAL A 33 -14.74 5.61 7.63
CA VAL A 33 -15.82 4.81 7.05
C VAL A 33 -16.58 4.12 8.18
N THR A 34 -17.90 4.17 8.12
CA THR A 34 -18.81 3.54 9.08
C THR A 34 -19.85 2.69 8.35
N GLY A 35 -20.53 1.80 9.07
CA GLY A 35 -21.62 0.98 8.50
C GLY A 35 -21.19 -0.08 7.48
N LYS A 36 -19.89 -0.40 7.44
CA LYS A 36 -19.29 -1.49 6.64
C LYS A 36 -18.41 -2.33 7.55
N ASN A 37 -18.31 -3.63 7.28
CA ASN A 37 -17.35 -4.49 7.98
C ASN A 37 -15.97 -4.45 7.32
N TYR A 38 -14.96 -4.97 8.02
CA TYR A 38 -13.58 -4.95 7.54
C TYR A 38 -13.41 -5.70 6.21
N ALA A 39 -14.08 -6.83 6.02
CA ALA A 39 -14.05 -7.57 4.76
C ALA A 39 -14.53 -6.74 3.54
N GLN A 40 -15.62 -5.97 3.69
CA GLN A 40 -16.13 -5.08 2.65
C GLN A 40 -15.14 -3.96 2.34
N ILE A 41 -14.55 -3.35 3.36
CA ILE A 41 -13.55 -2.29 3.22
C ILE A 41 -12.31 -2.84 2.53
N TRP A 42 -11.84 -4.02 2.94
CA TRP A 42 -10.69 -4.69 2.34
C TRP A 42 -10.90 -4.98 0.85
N GLN A 43 -12.08 -5.49 0.49
CA GLN A 43 -12.43 -5.77 -0.90
C GLN A 43 -12.42 -4.49 -1.74
N ALA A 44 -13.10 -3.43 -1.28
CA ALA A 44 -13.14 -2.16 -1.98
C ALA A 44 -11.75 -1.52 -2.11
N ALA A 45 -10.93 -1.59 -1.06
CA ALA A 45 -9.56 -1.10 -1.08
C ALA A 45 -8.71 -1.87 -2.09
N THR A 46 -8.87 -3.19 -2.18
CA THR A 46 -8.15 -4.02 -3.16
C THR A 46 -8.50 -3.63 -4.59
N VAL A 47 -9.79 -3.36 -4.87
CA VAL A 47 -10.24 -2.89 -6.19
C VAL A 47 -9.63 -1.54 -6.53
N ALA A 48 -9.73 -0.55 -5.62
CA ALA A 48 -9.16 0.77 -5.82
C ALA A 48 -7.64 0.70 -6.05
N MET A 49 -6.95 -0.10 -5.26
CA MET A 49 -5.49 -0.29 -5.34
C MET A 49 -5.04 -1.15 -6.53
N SER A 50 -5.96 -1.72 -7.31
CA SER A 50 -5.66 -2.43 -8.57
C SER A 50 -6.08 -1.64 -9.82
N THR A 51 -6.74 -0.49 -9.64
CA THR A 51 -7.17 0.36 -10.75
C THR A 51 -5.95 1.15 -11.24
N ASP A 52 -5.50 0.88 -12.46
CA ASP A 52 -4.31 1.49 -13.09
C ASP A 52 -2.97 1.28 -12.35
N MET A 53 -2.93 0.31 -11.43
CA MET A 53 -1.79 0.03 -10.55
C MET A 53 -1.57 -1.48 -10.35
N ASP A 54 -0.33 -1.86 -10.09
CA ASP A 54 0.06 -3.22 -9.70
C ASP A 54 0.20 -3.29 -8.19
N ILE A 55 -0.53 -4.19 -7.54
CA ILE A 55 -0.36 -4.47 -6.10
C ILE A 55 1.00 -5.13 -5.88
N VAL A 56 1.83 -4.51 -5.05
CA VAL A 56 3.17 -4.99 -4.67
C VAL A 56 3.25 -5.46 -3.22
N GLU A 57 2.30 -5.06 -2.39
CA GLU A 57 2.14 -5.54 -1.01
C GLU A 57 0.65 -5.63 -0.68
N SER A 58 0.23 -6.74 -0.09
CA SER A 58 -1.14 -6.95 0.38
C SER A 58 -1.11 -7.81 1.62
N HIS A 59 -1.43 -7.20 2.77
CA HIS A 59 -1.42 -7.86 4.06
C HIS A 59 -2.69 -7.54 4.84
N LYS A 60 -3.71 -8.38 4.63
CA LYS A 60 -5.03 -8.24 5.25
C LYS A 60 -4.99 -8.19 6.78
N PRO A 61 -4.19 -8.98 7.50
CA PRO A 61 -4.19 -8.91 8.96
C PRO A 61 -3.72 -7.56 9.53
N SER A 62 -2.84 -6.83 8.83
CA SER A 62 -2.36 -5.51 9.26
C SER A 62 -3.04 -4.33 8.57
N GLY A 63 -3.99 -4.57 7.66
CA GLY A 63 -4.71 -3.50 6.97
C GLY A 63 -3.85 -2.71 5.99
N ILE A 64 -2.88 -3.36 5.34
CA ILE A 64 -1.94 -2.69 4.44
C ILE A 64 -2.09 -3.20 3.01
N ILE A 65 -2.31 -2.28 2.07
CA ILE A 65 -2.16 -2.52 0.64
C ILE A 65 -1.20 -1.47 0.09
N LYS A 66 -0.22 -1.86 -0.70
CA LYS A 66 0.63 -0.94 -1.46
C LYS A 66 0.64 -1.33 -2.92
N SER A 67 0.56 -0.33 -3.78
CA SER A 67 0.55 -0.52 -5.22
C SER A 67 1.48 0.44 -5.91
N LYS A 68 2.05 -0.02 -7.02
CA LYS A 68 2.89 0.78 -7.91
C LYS A 68 2.05 1.23 -9.11
N VAL A 69 2.13 2.51 -9.44
CA VAL A 69 1.41 3.04 -10.61
C VAL A 69 2.00 2.48 -11.90
N VAL A 70 1.13 1.92 -12.75
CA VAL A 70 1.47 1.39 -14.08
C VAL A 70 1.21 2.46 -15.14
N ASN A 71 0.04 3.09 -15.07
CA ASN A 71 -0.36 4.18 -15.96
C ASN A 71 -0.27 5.52 -15.23
N GLY A 72 0.85 6.23 -15.36
CA GLY A 72 1.04 7.54 -14.72
C GLY A 72 2.50 7.86 -14.41
N THR A 73 2.76 8.48 -13.26
CA THR A 73 4.13 8.81 -12.82
C THR A 73 4.91 7.52 -12.53
N ALA A 74 5.83 7.18 -13.43
CA ALA A 74 6.68 5.99 -13.30
C ALA A 74 7.37 5.94 -11.92
N GLY A 75 7.28 4.82 -11.22
CA GLY A 75 7.90 4.65 -9.91
C GLY A 75 7.13 5.27 -8.74
N LYS A 76 5.96 5.88 -8.97
CA LYS A 76 5.05 6.29 -7.89
C LYS A 76 4.49 5.05 -7.18
N VAL A 77 4.49 5.08 -5.85
CA VAL A 77 3.88 4.06 -5.00
C VAL A 77 2.77 4.72 -4.19
N VAL A 78 1.63 4.05 -4.09
CA VAL A 78 0.51 4.44 -3.25
C VAL A 78 0.35 3.38 -2.15
N GLY A 79 0.08 3.81 -0.93
CA GLY A 79 -0.24 2.98 0.21
C GLY A 79 -1.65 3.29 0.72
N PHE A 80 -2.38 2.24 1.04
CA PHE A 80 -3.72 2.26 1.60
C PHE A 80 -3.70 1.52 2.93
N PHE A 81 -4.02 2.22 4.00
CA PHE A 81 -3.89 1.74 5.37
C PHE A 81 -5.25 1.78 6.07
N ILE A 82 -5.65 0.68 6.69
CA ILE A 82 -6.96 0.52 7.36
C ILE A 82 -6.74 0.21 8.84
N GLN A 83 -7.34 0.99 9.74
CA GLN A 83 -7.29 0.76 11.18
C GLN A 83 -8.64 1.06 11.86
N PRO A 84 -9.10 0.24 12.83
CA PRO A 84 -8.53 -1.05 13.23
C PRO A 84 -8.77 -2.14 12.16
N THR A 85 -8.16 -3.31 12.32
CA THR A 85 -8.38 -4.49 11.44
C THR A 85 -9.39 -5.48 12.02
N ASP A 86 -10.09 -5.08 13.09
CA ASP A 86 -11.17 -5.86 13.71
C ASP A 86 -12.40 -5.88 12.78
N GLU A 87 -12.98 -7.06 12.55
CA GLU A 87 -14.15 -7.26 11.66
C GLU A 87 -15.44 -6.58 12.15
N THR A 88 -15.51 -6.22 13.42
CA THR A 88 -16.70 -5.68 14.10
C THR A 88 -16.53 -4.24 14.57
N ALA A 89 -15.44 -3.57 14.17
CA ALA A 89 -15.21 -2.19 14.56
C ALA A 89 -16.35 -1.27 14.09
N PRO A 90 -16.81 -0.33 14.94
CA PRO A 90 -17.90 0.58 14.58
C PRO A 90 -17.52 1.56 13.47
N SER A 91 -16.22 1.78 13.27
CA SER A 91 -15.66 2.69 12.28
C SER A 91 -14.23 2.28 11.92
N TYR A 92 -13.84 2.58 10.69
CA TYR A 92 -12.49 2.34 10.17
C TYR A 92 -11.90 3.65 9.69
N LYS A 93 -10.68 3.93 10.15
CA LYS A 93 -9.82 4.99 9.65
C LYS A 93 -9.06 4.47 8.45
N ILE A 94 -9.15 5.21 7.36
CA ILE A 94 -8.42 4.96 6.13
C ILE A 94 -7.39 6.07 5.98
N ASN A 95 -6.15 5.71 5.76
CA ASN A 95 -5.08 6.64 5.43
C ASN A 95 -4.51 6.26 4.05
N ILE A 96 -4.47 7.22 3.14
CA ILE A 96 -3.99 7.05 1.77
C ILE A 96 -2.78 7.96 1.58
N VAL A 97 -1.66 7.36 1.20
CA VAL A 97 -0.38 8.05 1.06
C VAL A 97 0.22 7.70 -0.28
N SER A 98 0.73 8.68 -1.01
CA SER A 98 1.52 8.46 -2.22
C SER A 98 2.96 8.95 -2.04
N LYS A 99 3.89 8.34 -2.79
CA LYS A 99 5.28 8.76 -2.90
C LYS A 99 5.76 8.62 -4.33
N LYS A 100 6.30 9.71 -4.88
CA LYS A 100 6.91 9.78 -6.21
C LYS A 100 8.40 9.37 -6.15
N PRO A 101 9.00 8.90 -7.26
CA PRO A 101 10.43 8.61 -7.29
C PRO A 101 11.25 9.88 -7.02
N PHE A 102 12.43 9.74 -6.43
CA PHE A 102 13.39 10.81 -6.11
C PHE A 102 12.94 11.87 -5.07
N GLN A 103 11.80 11.67 -4.40
CA GLN A 103 11.47 12.45 -3.19
C GLN A 103 12.38 12.01 -2.03
N SER A 104 13.31 12.89 -1.66
CA SER A 104 14.35 12.66 -0.65
C SER A 104 13.92 12.99 0.78
N SER A 105 12.77 13.64 0.97
CA SER A 105 12.24 14.01 2.28
C SER A 105 10.87 13.39 2.53
N ASN A 106 10.59 13.05 3.79
CA ASN A 106 9.30 12.53 4.24
C ASN A 106 8.15 13.56 4.17
N PHE A 107 8.42 14.78 3.65
CA PHE A 107 7.50 15.93 3.63
C PHE A 107 6.71 16.11 2.33
N ASP A 108 6.93 15.26 1.31
CA ASP A 108 6.15 15.29 0.05
C ASP A 108 5.23 14.06 -0.11
N LYS A 109 4.67 13.58 1.00
CA LYS A 109 3.64 12.54 1.02
C LYS A 109 2.30 13.19 0.66
N ASP A 110 1.96 13.18 -0.61
CA ASP A 110 0.67 13.64 -1.10
C ASP A 110 -0.42 12.59 -0.80
N GLY A 111 -1.64 13.04 -0.52
CA GLY A 111 -2.82 12.20 -0.65
C GLY A 111 -3.03 11.73 -2.09
N GLU A 112 -3.90 10.74 -2.31
CA GLU A 112 -4.25 10.26 -3.66
C GLU A 112 -5.78 10.26 -3.80
N PRO A 113 -6.39 11.41 -4.13
CA PRO A 113 -7.85 11.55 -4.16
C PRO A 113 -8.55 10.60 -5.13
N SER A 114 -7.93 10.25 -6.25
CA SER A 114 -8.47 9.29 -7.21
C SER A 114 -8.69 7.91 -6.57
N VAL A 115 -7.73 7.43 -5.76
CA VAL A 115 -7.85 6.16 -5.05
C VAL A 115 -9.00 6.19 -4.04
N TRP A 116 -9.26 7.34 -3.41
CA TRP A 116 -10.43 7.50 -2.56
C TRP A 116 -11.75 7.44 -3.35
N GLU A 117 -11.82 8.04 -4.53
CA GLU A 117 -13.00 7.95 -5.39
C GLU A 117 -13.26 6.52 -5.88
N ASP A 118 -12.22 5.82 -6.33
CA ASP A 118 -12.31 4.42 -6.75
C ASP A 118 -12.75 3.51 -5.61
N PHE A 119 -12.22 3.75 -4.41
CA PHE A 119 -12.65 3.06 -3.19
C PHE A 119 -14.13 3.28 -2.90
N LYS A 120 -14.61 4.53 -2.92
CA LYS A 120 -16.04 4.82 -2.71
C LYS A 120 -16.93 4.17 -3.76
N ASN A 121 -16.47 4.08 -5.00
CA ASN A 121 -17.20 3.40 -6.07
C ASN A 121 -17.26 1.89 -5.85
N ALA A 122 -16.17 1.28 -5.39
CA ALA A 122 -16.11 -0.16 -5.11
C ALA A 122 -16.82 -0.58 -3.81
N LEU A 123 -17.09 0.36 -2.89
CA LEU A 123 -17.77 0.12 -1.61
C LEU A 123 -19.31 0.11 -1.70
N LYS A 124 -19.85 0.44 -2.89
CA LYS A 124 -21.30 0.53 -3.14
C LYS A 124 -22.00 -0.84 -3.06
#